data_AF-A0AAP3YJV1-F1
#
_entry.id   AF-A0AAP3YJV1-F1
#
_cell.length_a   1.000
_cell.length_b   1.000
_cell.length_c   1.000
_cell.angle_alpha   90.00
_cell.angle_beta   90.00
_cell.angle_gamma   90.00
#
_symmetry.space_group_name_H-M   'P 1'
#
loop_
_entity.id
_entity.type
_entity.pdbx_description
1 polymer ?
#
loop_
_entity_poly.entity_id
_entity_poly.type
_entity_poly.pdbx_seq_one_letter_code
_entity_poly.pdbx_strand_id
1 'polypeptide(L)'
;ALEPDVPLVVPEVNPFVLTDYRNRNVIAVPDSLTSQLLAALKPLIDQGGLSRISVTSLISASAQGKKAVDALAGQSAKLLNGIPIDEEDFFGRQLAFNMLPLLPDSEGSVREERRIVDEVRKILQDEGLMISASVVQAPVFYGHAQMVNFEAL
;
A
#
# COMPACT_ATOMS: atom_id res chain seq x y z
N ALA A 1 -8.10 7.09 9.32
CA ALA A 1 -6.99 7.77 8.61
C ALA A 1 -7.46 9.04 7.89
N LEU A 2 -8.55 8.98 7.11
CA LEU A 2 -9.03 10.11 6.31
C LEU A 2 -9.92 11.12 7.04
N GLU A 3 -10.29 10.88 8.32
CA GLU A 3 -11.02 11.83 9.16
C GLU A 3 -10.36 13.23 9.12
N PRO A 4 -11.08 14.31 8.77
CA PRO A 4 -10.48 15.63 8.53
C PRO A 4 -9.74 16.22 9.73
N ASP A 5 -10.19 15.91 10.96
CA ASP A 5 -9.65 16.45 12.20
C ASP A 5 -8.69 15.49 12.94
N VAL A 6 -8.30 14.39 12.28
CA VAL A 6 -7.21 13.52 12.75
C VAL A 6 -6.00 13.69 11.82
N PRO A 7 -4.84 14.12 12.35
CA PRO A 7 -3.63 14.26 11.54
C PRO A 7 -3.13 12.90 11.06
N LEU A 8 -2.78 12.83 9.77
CA LEU A 8 -2.17 11.66 9.14
C LEU A 8 -0.68 11.97 8.90
N VAL A 9 0.20 11.29 9.62
CA VAL A 9 1.59 11.75 9.79
C VAL A 9 2.59 10.75 9.21
N VAL A 10 3.45 11.24 8.32
CA VAL A 10 4.74 10.63 7.99
C VAL A 10 5.82 11.60 8.50
N PRO A 11 6.57 11.24 9.56
CA PRO A 11 7.46 12.17 10.26
C PRO A 11 8.47 12.90 9.36
N GLU A 12 8.97 12.23 8.33
CA GLU A 12 9.95 12.76 7.39
C GLU A 12 9.32 13.69 6.33
N VAL A 13 7.99 13.66 6.17
CA VAL A 13 7.27 14.33 5.08
C VAL A 13 6.51 15.55 5.59
N ASN A 14 5.67 15.35 6.61
CA ASN A 14 4.76 16.38 7.12
C ASN A 14 4.78 16.48 8.66
N PRO A 15 5.95 16.64 9.31
CA PRO A 15 6.02 16.68 10.79
C PRO A 15 5.21 17.83 11.41
N PHE A 16 4.93 18.88 10.64
CA PHE A 16 4.21 20.06 11.09
C PHE A 16 2.74 19.79 11.44
N VAL A 17 2.06 18.82 10.80
CA VAL A 17 0.65 18.51 11.12
C VAL A 17 0.49 17.82 12.47
N LEU A 18 1.59 17.38 13.09
CA LEU A 18 1.57 16.70 14.37
C LEU A 18 0.91 17.57 15.45
N THR A 19 0.99 18.91 15.36
CA THR A 19 0.38 19.84 16.32
C THR A 19 -1.13 19.68 16.48
N ASP A 20 -1.78 19.12 15.46
CA ASP A 20 -3.24 19.00 15.37
C ASP A 20 -3.77 17.79 16.15
N TYR A 21 -2.89 16.99 16.76
CA TYR A 21 -3.29 15.86 17.60
C TYR A 21 -4.29 16.25 18.69
N ARG A 22 -4.25 17.51 19.16
CA ARG A 22 -5.12 18.03 20.23
C ARG A 22 -6.59 18.09 19.85
N ASN A 23 -6.92 18.02 18.56
CA ASN A 23 -8.31 18.01 18.09
C ASN A 23 -9.07 16.80 18.62
N ARG A 24 -8.42 15.63 18.68
CA ARG A 24 -9.03 14.37 19.15
C ARG A 24 -8.18 13.55 20.12
N ASN A 25 -6.97 14.01 20.45
CA ASN A 25 -5.93 13.21 21.10
C ASN A 25 -5.62 11.90 20.35
N VAL A 26 -5.72 11.94 19.03
CA VAL A 26 -5.46 10.82 18.13
C VAL A 26 -4.56 11.28 17.00
N ILE A 27 -3.60 10.42 16.63
CA ILE A 27 -2.77 10.58 15.45
C ILE A 27 -2.96 9.32 14.60
N ALA A 28 -3.16 9.49 13.30
CA ALA A 28 -3.21 8.39 12.36
C ALA A 28 -1.82 8.19 11.74
N VAL A 29 -1.43 6.92 11.65
CA VAL A 29 -0.28 6.47 10.84
C VAL A 29 -0.82 5.96 9.51
N PRO A 30 -0.25 6.39 8.37
CA PRO A 30 -0.70 5.92 7.06
C PRO A 30 -0.33 4.47 6.82
N ASP A 31 -0.84 3.93 5.71
CA ASP A 31 -0.47 2.61 5.25
C ASP A 31 1.03 2.52 4.99
N SER A 32 1.60 1.32 5.19
CA SER A 32 3.02 1.06 4.94
C SER A 32 3.43 1.39 3.49
N LEU A 33 2.53 1.17 2.52
CA LEU A 33 2.77 1.47 1.11
C LEU A 33 2.86 2.97 0.83
N THR A 34 2.02 3.75 1.49
CA THR A 34 2.05 5.22 1.41
C THR A 34 3.29 5.77 2.10
N SER A 35 3.57 5.28 3.31
CA SER A 35 4.68 5.74 4.14
C SER A 35 6.02 5.55 3.43
N GLN A 36 6.27 4.34 2.89
CA GLN A 36 7.52 4.05 2.19
C GLN A 36 7.65 4.88 0.90
N LEU A 37 6.55 5.08 0.17
CA LEU A 37 6.53 5.85 -1.08
C LEU A 37 6.93 7.30 -0.81
N LEU A 38 6.27 7.95 0.15
CA LEU A 38 6.51 9.36 0.44
C LEU A 38 7.85 9.60 1.11
N ALA A 39 8.29 8.70 2.01
CA ALA A 39 9.63 8.79 2.58
C ALA A 39 10.72 8.74 1.50
N ALA A 40 10.55 7.90 0.47
CA ALA A 40 11.48 7.81 -0.65
C ALA A 40 11.42 9.02 -1.59
N LEU A 41 10.23 9.56 -1.85
CA LEU A 41 10.04 10.65 -2.80
C LEU A 41 10.28 12.04 -2.21
N LYS A 42 10.14 12.23 -0.89
CA LYS A 42 10.23 13.55 -0.25
C LYS A 42 11.48 14.35 -0.65
N PRO A 43 12.70 13.77 -0.69
CA PRO A 43 13.88 14.53 -1.13
C PRO A 43 13.81 14.99 -2.59
N LEU A 44 13.15 14.23 -3.47
CA LEU A 44 12.96 14.60 -4.87
C LEU A 44 11.91 15.70 -5.02
N ILE A 45 10.81 15.59 -4.25
CA ILE A 45 9.75 16.60 -4.17
C ILE A 45 10.34 17.94 -3.69
N ASP A 46 11.21 17.92 -2.69
CA ASP A 46 11.84 19.14 -2.17
C ASP A 46 12.78 19.82 -3.17
N GLN A 47 13.38 19.06 -4.09
CA GLN A 47 14.31 19.59 -5.08
C GLN A 47 13.62 20.09 -6.36
N GLY A 48 12.60 19.38 -6.83
CA GLY A 48 11.99 19.61 -8.14
C GLY A 48 10.47 19.74 -8.14
N GLY A 49 9.83 19.73 -6.97
CA GLY A 49 8.38 19.64 -6.87
C GLY A 49 7.84 18.30 -7.39
N LEU A 50 6.51 18.20 -7.45
CA LEU A 50 5.83 17.01 -7.94
C LEU A 50 4.66 17.40 -8.84
N SER A 51 4.63 16.83 -10.05
CA SER A 51 3.55 16.97 -11.02
C SER A 51 2.64 15.75 -11.04
N ARG A 52 3.25 14.55 -11.14
CA ARG A 52 2.53 13.27 -11.26
C ARG A 52 3.32 12.10 -10.69
N ILE A 53 2.59 11.13 -10.13
CA ILE A 53 3.13 9.84 -9.71
C ILE A 53 2.29 8.71 -10.32
N SER A 54 2.97 7.68 -10.82
CA SER A 54 2.35 6.37 -11.04
C SER A 54 3.11 5.32 -10.23
N VAL A 55 2.39 4.51 -9.45
CA VAL A 55 2.98 3.49 -8.58
C VAL A 55 2.32 2.13 -8.77
N THR A 56 3.12 1.10 -8.98
CA THR A 56 2.69 -0.30 -8.93
C THR A 56 3.30 -0.97 -7.71
N SER A 57 2.45 -1.39 -6.79
CA SER A 57 2.85 -2.05 -5.53
C SER A 57 2.70 -3.56 -5.63
N LEU A 58 3.77 -4.28 -5.29
CA LEU A 58 3.78 -5.73 -5.09
C LEU A 58 3.73 -5.99 -3.58
N ILE A 59 2.57 -6.42 -3.09
CA ILE A 59 2.36 -6.66 -1.65
C ILE A 59 2.69 -8.11 -1.29
N SER A 60 3.24 -8.30 -0.10
CA SER A 60 3.59 -9.63 0.44
C SER A 60 2.42 -10.27 1.16
N ALA A 61 2.52 -11.57 1.43
CA ALA A 61 1.52 -12.29 2.21
C ALA A 61 1.37 -11.71 3.63
N SER A 62 2.45 -11.20 4.24
CA SER A 62 2.39 -10.59 5.57
C SER A 62 1.45 -9.38 5.68
N ALA A 63 1.12 -8.71 4.57
CA ALA A 63 0.14 -7.62 4.57
C ALA A 63 -1.25 -8.07 5.05
N GLN A 64 -1.58 -9.36 4.87
CA GLN A 64 -2.83 -9.98 5.29
C GLN A 64 -2.67 -10.83 6.57
N GLY A 65 -1.53 -10.69 7.26
CA GLY A 65 -1.25 -11.30 8.55
C GLY A 65 -0.75 -12.74 8.47
N LYS A 66 -0.58 -13.35 9.65
CA LYS A 66 0.06 -14.68 9.81
C LYS A 66 -0.64 -15.79 9.02
N LYS A 67 -1.97 -15.78 8.97
CA LYS A 67 -2.74 -16.80 8.21
C LYS A 67 -2.39 -16.82 6.72
N ALA A 68 -2.20 -15.65 6.12
CA ALA A 68 -1.80 -15.52 4.72
C ALA A 68 -0.35 -16.01 4.49
N VAL A 69 0.54 -15.75 5.44
CA VAL A 69 1.92 -16.27 5.42
C VAL A 69 1.94 -17.80 5.48
N ASP A 70 1.20 -18.36 6.44
CA ASP A 70 1.07 -19.81 6.62
C ASP A 70 0.46 -20.48 5.37
N ALA A 71 -0.55 -19.84 4.76
CA ALA A 71 -1.17 -20.30 3.52
C ALA A 71 -0.19 -20.31 2.34
N LEU A 72 0.59 -19.23 2.15
CA LEU A 72 1.61 -19.18 1.09
C LEU A 72 2.68 -20.27 1.28
N ALA A 73 3.14 -20.48 2.52
CA ALA A 73 4.09 -21.55 2.84
C ALA A 73 3.49 -22.93 2.55
N GLY A 74 2.24 -23.17 2.97
CA GLY A 74 1.51 -24.42 2.76
C GLY A 74 1.31 -24.73 1.28
N GLN A 75 0.83 -23.77 0.49
CA GLN A 75 0.69 -23.92 -0.96
C GLN A 75 2.03 -24.24 -1.62
N SER A 76 3.10 -23.53 -1.25
CA SER A 76 4.44 -23.75 -1.81
C SER A 76 4.96 -25.16 -1.52
N ALA A 77 4.82 -25.63 -0.28
CA ALA A 77 5.24 -26.98 0.11
C ALA A 77 4.44 -28.07 -0.62
N LYS A 78 3.11 -27.92 -0.72
CA LYS A 78 2.26 -28.88 -1.45
C LYS A 78 2.67 -29.00 -2.92
N LEU A 79 2.79 -27.87 -3.62
CA LEU A 79 3.14 -27.85 -5.04
C LEU A 79 4.53 -28.44 -5.31
N LEU A 80 5.52 -28.16 -4.46
CA LEU A 80 6.86 -28.73 -4.59
C LEU A 80 6.91 -30.24 -4.35
N ASN A 81 5.90 -30.81 -3.70
CA ASN A 81 5.74 -32.26 -3.50
C ASN A 81 4.73 -32.90 -4.46
N GLY A 82 4.28 -32.18 -5.50
CA GLY A 82 3.31 -32.69 -6.48
C GLY A 82 1.88 -32.83 -5.93
N ILE A 83 1.58 -32.19 -4.80
CA ILE A 83 0.25 -32.20 -4.18
C ILE A 83 -0.51 -30.96 -4.66
N PRO A 84 -1.76 -31.10 -5.14
CA PRO A 84 -2.58 -29.95 -5.55
C PRO A 84 -2.94 -29.06 -4.35
N ILE A 85 -3.28 -27.80 -4.62
CA ILE A 85 -3.78 -26.86 -3.60
C ILE A 85 -5.26 -27.10 -3.30
N ASP A 86 -5.67 -26.77 -2.09
CA ASP A 86 -7.09 -26.86 -1.69
C ASP A 86 -7.83 -25.60 -2.18
N GLU A 87 -9.03 -25.75 -2.73
CA GLU A 87 -9.84 -24.62 -3.21
C GLU A 87 -10.31 -23.70 -2.06
N GLU A 88 -10.43 -24.25 -0.84
CA GLU A 88 -10.85 -23.53 0.37
C GLU A 88 -9.70 -22.87 1.15
N ASP A 89 -8.51 -22.74 0.55
CA ASP A 89 -7.38 -22.06 1.20
C ASP A 89 -7.62 -20.55 1.37
N PHE A 90 -6.84 -19.90 2.23
CA PHE A 90 -6.98 -18.48 2.62
C PHE A 90 -7.18 -17.52 1.44
N PHE A 91 -6.45 -17.71 0.34
CA PHE A 91 -6.53 -16.84 -0.83
C PHE A 91 -7.68 -17.18 -1.79
N GLY A 92 -8.35 -18.33 -1.60
CA GLY A 92 -9.36 -18.88 -2.52
C GLY A 92 -8.85 -19.24 -3.91
N ARG A 93 -7.53 -19.12 -4.15
CA ARG A 93 -6.83 -19.43 -5.40
C ARG A 93 -5.32 -19.55 -5.15
N GLN A 94 -4.59 -20.06 -6.13
CA GLN A 94 -3.14 -20.22 -6.04
C GLN A 94 -2.44 -18.86 -5.96
N LEU A 95 -1.77 -18.60 -4.84
CA LEU A 95 -0.77 -17.54 -4.74
C LEU A 95 0.65 -18.08 -4.96
N ALA A 96 0.99 -19.27 -4.45
CA ALA A 96 2.35 -19.80 -4.60
C ALA A 96 2.76 -19.87 -6.09
N PHE A 97 3.91 -19.27 -6.42
CA PHE A 97 4.41 -19.14 -7.79
C PHE A 97 3.49 -18.38 -8.76
N ASN A 98 2.60 -17.51 -8.24
CA ASN A 98 1.64 -16.75 -9.02
C ASN A 98 1.54 -15.29 -8.52
N MET A 99 0.99 -14.40 -9.33
CA MET A 99 0.66 -13.03 -8.94
C MET A 99 -0.85 -12.79 -9.06
N LEU A 100 -1.44 -12.21 -8.02
CA LEU A 100 -2.89 -12.07 -7.93
C LEU A 100 -3.28 -10.59 -7.92
N PRO A 101 -4.03 -10.10 -8.92
CA PRO A 101 -4.61 -8.75 -8.84
C PRO A 101 -5.65 -8.72 -7.72
N LEU A 102 -5.70 -7.62 -6.98
CA LEU A 102 -6.77 -7.40 -6.02
C LEU A 102 -8.08 -7.11 -6.76
N LEU A 103 -9.19 -7.52 -6.18
CA LEU A 103 -10.50 -7.39 -6.80
C LEU A 103 -11.13 -6.04 -6.39
N PRO A 104 -11.90 -5.40 -7.30
CA PRO A 104 -12.64 -4.20 -6.96
C PRO A 104 -13.72 -4.52 -5.93
N ASP A 105 -14.03 -3.55 -5.08
CA ASP A 105 -15.18 -3.63 -4.18
C ASP A 105 -16.47 -3.13 -4.84
N SER A 106 -17.53 -2.93 -4.04
CA SER A 106 -18.83 -2.47 -4.52
C SER A 106 -18.82 -1.09 -5.21
N GLU A 107 -17.79 -0.26 -4.98
CA GLU A 107 -17.66 1.03 -5.67
C GLU A 107 -16.82 0.92 -6.96
N GLY A 108 -16.46 -0.30 -7.37
CA GLY A 108 -15.81 -0.55 -8.66
C GLY A 108 -14.31 -0.27 -8.71
N SER A 109 -13.66 -0.06 -7.55
CA SER A 109 -12.22 0.14 -7.47
C SER A 109 -11.58 -0.67 -6.34
N VAL A 110 -10.29 -0.94 -6.47
CA VAL A 110 -9.53 -1.67 -5.44
C VAL A 110 -9.31 -0.73 -4.25
N ARG A 111 -9.66 -1.21 -3.06
CA ARG A 111 -9.63 -0.40 -1.82
C ARG A 111 -8.21 0.08 -1.49
N GLU A 112 -7.22 -0.78 -1.66
CA GLU A 112 -5.82 -0.49 -1.41
C GLU A 112 -5.28 0.57 -2.37
N GLU A 113 -5.69 0.55 -3.64
CA GLU A 113 -5.32 1.56 -4.65
C GLU A 113 -5.92 2.93 -4.30
N ARG A 114 -7.22 3.00 -3.97
CA ARG A 114 -7.85 4.23 -3.48
C ARG A 114 -7.17 4.77 -2.22
N ARG A 115 -6.85 3.91 -1.26
CA ARG A 115 -6.20 4.33 -0.01
C ARG A 115 -4.86 5.01 -0.28
N ILE A 116 -4.02 4.47 -1.16
CA ILE A 116 -2.75 5.09 -1.53
C ILE A 116 -2.99 6.50 -2.09
N VAL A 117 -3.95 6.63 -3.01
CA VAL A 117 -4.32 7.93 -3.61
C VAL A 117 -4.74 8.94 -2.53
N ASP A 118 -5.70 8.56 -1.68
CA ASP A 118 -6.29 9.46 -0.69
C ASP A 118 -5.28 9.86 0.40
N GLU A 119 -4.48 8.90 0.88
CA GLU A 119 -3.47 9.18 1.90
C GLU A 119 -2.34 10.05 1.35
N VAL A 120 -1.85 9.79 0.13
CA VAL A 120 -0.82 10.64 -0.50
C VAL A 120 -1.30 12.08 -0.61
N ARG A 121 -2.52 12.30 -1.12
CA ARG A 121 -3.11 13.64 -1.26
C ARG A 121 -3.25 14.33 0.09
N LYS A 122 -3.74 13.62 1.11
CA LYS A 122 -3.88 14.17 2.47
C LYS A 122 -2.53 14.53 3.09
N ILE A 123 -1.51 13.68 2.94
CA ILE A 123 -0.17 13.90 3.54
C ILE A 123 0.55 15.05 2.87
N LEU A 124 0.48 15.14 1.53
CA LEU A 124 1.09 16.22 0.76
C LEU A 124 0.25 17.50 0.74
N GLN A 125 -0.96 17.47 1.31
CA GLN A 125 -1.92 18.57 1.31
C GLN A 125 -2.25 19.08 -0.11
N ASP A 126 -2.36 18.15 -1.06
CA ASP A 126 -2.65 18.42 -2.47
C ASP A 126 -3.75 17.49 -2.99
N GLU A 127 -4.99 17.96 -2.98
CA GLU A 127 -6.15 17.22 -3.50
C GLU A 127 -6.11 17.04 -5.03
N GLY A 128 -5.40 17.95 -5.73
CA GLY A 128 -5.29 17.98 -7.19
C GLY A 128 -4.20 17.07 -7.75
N LEU A 129 -3.35 16.49 -6.88
CA LEU A 129 -2.23 15.67 -7.31
C LEU A 129 -2.68 14.54 -8.25
N MET A 130 -2.00 14.45 -9.39
CA MET A 130 -2.19 13.39 -10.37
C MET A 130 -1.44 12.14 -9.91
N ILE A 131 -2.16 11.23 -9.27
CA ILE A 131 -1.63 9.95 -8.80
C ILE A 131 -2.43 8.78 -9.38
N SER A 132 -1.72 7.76 -9.85
CA SER A 132 -2.29 6.47 -10.25
C SER A 132 -1.60 5.36 -9.47
N ALA A 133 -2.40 4.49 -8.84
CA ALA A 133 -1.91 3.37 -8.05
C ALA A 133 -2.44 2.05 -8.61
N SER A 134 -1.59 1.02 -8.61
CA SER A 134 -1.98 -0.37 -8.89
C SER A 134 -1.40 -1.29 -7.82
N VAL A 135 -2.18 -2.27 -7.36
CA VAL A 135 -1.75 -3.19 -6.29
C VAL A 135 -1.92 -4.65 -6.71
N VAL A 136 -0.85 -5.43 -6.58
CA VAL A 136 -0.81 -6.85 -6.91
C VAL A 136 -0.26 -7.63 -5.72
N GLN A 137 -0.95 -8.70 -5.34
CA GLN A 137 -0.48 -9.65 -4.34
C GLN A 137 0.59 -10.56 -4.96
N ALA A 138 1.82 -10.46 -4.44
CA ALA A 138 2.97 -11.24 -4.86
C ALA A 138 3.20 -12.43 -3.91
N PRO A 139 3.87 -13.50 -4.38
CA PRO A 139 4.15 -14.71 -3.60
C PRO A 139 5.42 -14.53 -2.76
N VAL A 140 5.48 -13.45 -1.99
CA VAL A 140 6.60 -13.09 -1.13
C VAL A 140 6.12 -13.05 0.31
N PHE A 141 6.92 -13.56 1.26
CA PHE A 141 6.51 -13.63 2.66
C PHE A 141 6.43 -12.26 3.33
N TYR A 142 7.48 -11.45 3.20
CA TYR A 142 7.64 -10.17 3.90
C TYR A 142 8.22 -9.10 2.96
N GLY A 143 7.89 -7.84 3.28
CA GLY A 143 8.35 -6.69 2.51
C GLY A 143 7.44 -6.39 1.32
N HIS A 144 7.36 -5.12 0.97
CA HIS A 144 6.63 -4.64 -0.20
C HIS A 144 7.64 -4.08 -1.19
N ALA A 145 7.36 -4.25 -2.48
CA ALA A 145 8.13 -3.60 -3.53
C ALA A 145 7.23 -2.63 -4.28
N GLN A 146 7.78 -1.51 -4.71
CA GLN A 146 7.08 -0.52 -5.51
C GLN A 146 7.92 -0.16 -6.72
N MET A 147 7.31 -0.21 -7.90
CA MET A 147 7.82 0.46 -9.09
C MET A 147 7.14 1.82 -9.17
N VAL A 148 7.94 2.88 -9.22
CA VAL A 148 7.45 4.26 -9.13
C VAL A 148 7.96 5.05 -10.33
N ASN A 149 7.03 5.63 -11.09
CA ASN A 149 7.31 6.66 -12.08
C ASN A 149 6.99 8.02 -11.46
N PHE A 150 7.97 8.91 -11.46
CA PHE A 150 7.90 10.24 -10.84
C PHE A 150 8.13 11.31 -11.91
N GLU A 151 7.23 12.29 -11.97
CA GLU A 151 7.35 13.47 -12.83
C GLU A 151 7.45 14.73 -11.96
N ALA A 152 8.57 15.46 -12.11
CA ALA A 152 8.82 16.75 -11.45
C ALA A 152 8.02 17.90 -12.09
N LEU A 153 8.03 19.08 -11.46
CA LEU A 153 7.43 20.32 -11.99
C LEU A 153 8.29 20.98 -13.07
#